data_AF-A0A5C6S6S3-F1
#
_entry.id   AF-A0A5C6S6S3-F1
#
_cell.length_a   1.000
_cell.length_b   1.000
_cell.length_c   1.000
_cell.angle_alpha   90.00
_cell.angle_beta   90.00
_cell.angle_gamma   90.00
#
_symmetry.space_group_name_H-M   'P 1'
#
loop_
_entity.id
_entity.type
_entity.pdbx_description
1 polymer ?
#
loop_
_entity_poly.entity_id
_entity_poly.type
_entity_poly.pdbx_seq_one_letter_code
_entity_poly.pdbx_strand_id
1 'polypeptide(L)'
;MKKLIALALTAASLAAPAAALEPLAQENYVNDRLIAARVADRVRRECPSIDARIVYAWSQARALKKYARDKGYSSAQIDAFLDSKQDKARIYAAAEQYLNRNGARKGDAQSFCRIGQNEIASKSVAGSLLVAK
;
A
#
# COMPACT_ATOMS: atom_id res chain seq x y z
N MET A 1 32.99 -16.08 -62.96
CA MET A 1 32.03 -16.84 -62.13
C MET A 1 31.91 -16.15 -60.78
N LYS A 2 30.71 -15.64 -60.46
CA LYS A 2 30.38 -14.91 -59.22
C LYS A 2 30.61 -15.82 -57.99
N LYS A 3 31.36 -15.35 -56.99
CA LYS A 3 31.19 -15.80 -55.61
C LYS A 3 31.07 -14.57 -54.73
N LEU A 4 29.80 -14.26 -54.42
CA LEU A 4 29.40 -13.26 -53.45
C LEU A 4 29.76 -13.80 -52.06
N ILE A 5 30.74 -13.18 -51.40
CA ILE A 5 31.02 -13.45 -49.98
C ILE A 5 30.12 -12.50 -49.19
N ALA A 6 29.07 -13.07 -48.61
CA ALA A 6 28.07 -12.35 -47.82
C ALA A 6 28.69 -11.83 -46.53
N LEU A 7 28.54 -10.52 -46.31
CA LEU A 7 28.93 -9.78 -45.13
C LEU A 7 27.98 -10.18 -43.98
N ALA A 8 28.45 -11.01 -43.05
CA ALA A 8 27.70 -11.34 -41.84
C ALA A 8 27.75 -10.14 -40.87
N LEU A 9 26.74 -9.27 -40.93
CA LEU A 9 26.48 -8.30 -39.86
C LEU A 9 25.99 -9.05 -38.62
N THR A 10 26.87 -9.26 -37.65
CA THR A 10 26.50 -9.63 -36.30
C THR A 10 25.77 -8.45 -35.64
N ALA A 11 24.44 -8.50 -35.65
CA ALA A 11 23.63 -7.59 -34.86
C ALA A 11 23.87 -7.87 -33.37
N ALA A 12 24.76 -7.10 -32.75
CA ALA A 12 24.89 -7.06 -31.31
C ALA A 12 23.59 -6.46 -30.73
N SER A 13 22.68 -7.33 -30.31
CA SER A 13 21.52 -6.95 -29.51
C SER A 13 22.03 -6.40 -28.18
N LEU A 14 22.09 -5.07 -28.06
CA LEU A 14 22.22 -4.41 -26.76
C LEU A 14 21.00 -4.77 -25.93
N ALA A 15 21.13 -5.77 -25.06
CA ALA A 15 20.19 -5.99 -23.99
C ALA A 15 20.26 -4.77 -23.07
N ALA A 16 19.34 -3.82 -23.25
CA ALA A 16 19.15 -2.76 -22.27
C ALA A 16 18.83 -3.44 -20.92
N PRO A 17 19.50 -3.08 -19.82
CA PRO A 17 19.17 -3.65 -18.52
C PRO A 17 17.71 -3.32 -18.25
N ALA A 18 16.88 -4.35 -18.06
CA ALA A 18 15.54 -4.15 -17.53
C ALA A 18 15.72 -3.49 -16.16
N ALA A 19 15.35 -2.22 -16.04
CA ALA A 19 15.33 -1.54 -14.75
C ALA A 19 14.43 -2.36 -13.83
N ALA A 20 15.03 -3.04 -12.85
CA ALA A 20 14.27 -3.84 -11.92
C ALA A 20 13.30 -2.93 -11.16
N LEU A 21 12.04 -3.34 -11.10
CA LEU A 21 11.06 -2.62 -10.28
C LEU A 21 11.56 -2.57 -8.84
N GLU A 22 11.41 -1.42 -8.21
CA GLU A 22 11.66 -1.27 -6.79
C GLU A 22 10.84 -2.30 -5.99
N PRO A 23 11.35 -2.89 -4.90
CA PRO A 23 10.57 -3.79 -4.06
C PRO A 23 9.27 -3.12 -3.57
N LEU A 24 8.14 -3.85 -3.56
CA LEU A 24 6.85 -3.33 -3.04
C LEU A 24 6.95 -2.79 -1.60
N ALA A 25 7.91 -3.29 -0.82
CA ALA A 25 8.19 -2.82 0.53
C ALA A 25 8.72 -1.37 0.59
N GLN A 26 9.29 -0.86 -0.50
CA GLN A 26 9.83 0.50 -0.63
C GLN A 26 8.85 1.43 -1.37
N GLU A 27 7.84 0.87 -2.05
CA GLU A 27 6.93 1.66 -2.89
C GLU A 27 6.01 2.53 -2.02
N ASN A 28 6.33 3.82 -1.93
CA ASN A 28 5.68 4.73 -0.96
C ASN A 28 4.16 4.76 -1.10
N TYR A 29 3.63 4.80 -2.33
CA TYR A 29 2.19 4.89 -2.55
C TYR A 29 1.44 3.66 -2.01
N VAL A 30 1.97 2.46 -2.21
CA VAL A 30 1.43 1.20 -1.66
C VAL A 30 1.54 1.20 -0.15
N ASN A 31 2.70 1.56 0.40
CA ASN A 31 2.95 1.53 1.83
C ASN A 31 2.08 2.55 2.58
N ASP A 32 1.97 3.79 2.10
CA ASP A 32 1.16 4.84 2.72
C ASP A 32 -0.32 4.45 2.76
N ARG A 33 -0.83 3.83 1.69
CA ARG A 33 -2.22 3.34 1.64
C ARG A 33 -2.47 2.20 2.61
N LEU A 34 -1.52 1.27 2.74
CA LEU A 34 -1.63 0.15 3.69
C LEU A 34 -1.53 0.62 5.15
N ILE A 35 -0.64 1.59 5.43
CA ILE A 35 -0.53 2.24 6.74
C ILE A 35 -1.85 2.96 7.07
N ALA A 36 -2.38 3.77 6.16
CA ALA A 36 -3.65 4.47 6.36
C ALA A 36 -4.83 3.50 6.56
N ALA A 37 -4.88 2.39 5.81
CA ALA A 37 -5.87 1.34 6.02
C ALA A 37 -5.75 0.70 7.40
N ARG A 38 -4.51 0.50 7.90
CA ARG A 38 -4.28 -0.02 9.24
C ARG A 38 -4.67 1.00 10.32
N VAL A 39 -4.38 2.29 10.13
CA VAL A 39 -4.85 3.37 11.03
C VAL A 39 -6.37 3.34 11.14
N ALA A 40 -7.08 3.29 10.00
CA ALA A 40 -8.54 3.18 9.98
C ALA A 40 -9.05 1.91 10.66
N ASP A 41 -8.38 0.76 10.45
CA ASP A 41 -8.73 -0.51 11.12
C ASP A 41 -8.55 -0.45 12.63
N ARG A 42 -7.53 0.24 13.14
CA ARG A 42 -7.35 0.44 14.59
C ARG A 42 -8.43 1.37 15.14
N VAL A 43 -8.68 2.50 14.48
CA VAL A 43 -9.72 3.46 14.90
C VAL A 43 -11.09 2.79 15.02
N ARG A 44 -11.57 2.08 13.99
CA ARG A 44 -12.90 1.44 14.03
C ARG A 44 -13.02 0.34 15.10
N ARG A 45 -11.90 -0.27 15.51
CA ARG A 45 -11.89 -1.37 16.49
C ARG A 45 -11.92 -0.84 17.91
N GLU A 46 -11.26 0.28 18.16
CA GLU A 46 -11.12 0.87 19.49
C GLU A 46 -12.19 1.95 19.75
N CYS A 47 -12.69 2.63 18.70
CA CYS A 47 -13.71 3.66 18.83
C CYS A 47 -15.13 3.10 18.66
N PRO A 48 -16.01 3.20 19.67
CA PRO A 48 -17.37 2.67 19.57
C PRO A 48 -18.31 3.45 18.64
N SER A 49 -18.00 4.70 18.27
CA SER A 49 -18.87 5.57 17.45
C SER A 49 -18.45 5.71 15.99
N ILE A 50 -17.41 5.00 15.55
CA ILE A 50 -16.89 5.06 14.17
C ILE A 50 -16.86 3.65 13.58
N ASP A 51 -17.36 3.51 12.36
CA ASP A 51 -17.29 2.30 11.55
C ASP A 51 -16.41 2.50 10.32
N ALA A 52 -16.11 1.38 9.63
CA ALA A 52 -15.45 1.42 8.32
C ALA A 52 -16.47 1.41 7.18
N ARG A 53 -16.16 2.17 6.12
CA ARG A 53 -16.85 2.08 4.84
C ARG A 53 -16.40 0.83 4.09
N ILE A 54 -16.85 -0.35 4.51
CA ILE A 54 -16.33 -1.65 4.05
C ILE A 54 -16.32 -1.78 2.52
N VAL A 55 -17.41 -1.39 1.85
CA VAL A 55 -17.51 -1.44 0.38
C VAL A 55 -16.44 -0.55 -0.27
N TYR A 56 -16.26 0.66 0.27
CA TYR A 56 -15.25 1.60 -0.22
C TYR A 56 -13.83 1.08 0.06
N ALA A 57 -13.54 0.60 1.27
CA ALA A 57 -12.24 0.04 1.62
C ALA A 57 -11.86 -1.15 0.72
N TRP A 58 -12.81 -2.04 0.42
CA TRP A 58 -12.60 -3.12 -0.54
C TRP A 58 -12.33 -2.61 -1.97
N SER A 59 -13.03 -1.57 -2.41
CA SER A 59 -12.76 -0.93 -3.71
C SER A 59 -11.36 -0.35 -3.78
N GLN A 60 -10.88 0.30 -2.70
CA GLN A 60 -9.55 0.88 -2.62
C GLN A 60 -8.46 -0.21 -2.61
N ALA A 61 -8.68 -1.33 -1.91
CA ALA A 61 -7.77 -2.47 -1.94
C ALA A 61 -7.62 -3.05 -3.35
N ARG A 62 -8.73 -3.19 -4.10
CA ARG A 62 -8.69 -3.63 -5.51
C ARG A 62 -7.98 -2.63 -6.41
N ALA A 63 -8.23 -1.33 -6.21
CA ALA A 63 -7.55 -0.27 -6.94
C ALA A 63 -6.04 -0.31 -6.68
N LEU A 64 -5.61 -0.56 -5.44
CA LEU A 64 -4.20 -0.67 -5.09
C LEU A 64 -3.53 -1.90 -5.71
N LYS A 65 -4.21 -3.06 -5.70
CA LYS A 65 -3.73 -4.26 -6.41
C LYS A 65 -3.65 -4.03 -7.92
N LYS A 66 -4.60 -3.28 -8.51
CA LYS A 66 -4.53 -2.87 -9.91
C LYS A 66 -3.32 -1.95 -10.16
N TYR A 67 -3.12 -0.93 -9.34
CA TYR A 67 -1.98 -0.01 -9.44
C TYR A 67 -0.64 -0.77 -9.48
N ALA A 68 -0.43 -1.71 -8.55
CA ALA A 68 0.79 -2.51 -8.54
C ALA A 68 0.96 -3.34 -9.83
N ARG A 69 -0.11 -3.97 -10.31
CA ARG A 69 -0.07 -4.72 -11.58
C ARG A 69 0.23 -3.83 -12.77
N ASP A 70 -0.37 -2.65 -12.83
CA ASP A 70 -0.16 -1.67 -13.91
C ASP A 70 1.29 -1.15 -13.91
N LYS A 71 1.97 -1.13 -12.76
CA LYS A 71 3.41 -0.88 -12.64
C LYS A 71 4.31 -2.05 -13.07
N GLY A 72 3.75 -3.23 -13.33
CA GLY A 72 4.48 -4.41 -13.77
C GLY A 72 4.78 -5.44 -12.68
N TYR A 73 4.29 -5.27 -11.45
CA TYR A 73 4.40 -6.31 -10.44
C TYR A 73 3.49 -7.49 -10.77
N SER A 74 4.03 -8.70 -10.74
CA SER A 74 3.25 -9.93 -10.88
C SER A 74 2.34 -10.16 -9.66
N SER A 75 1.26 -10.90 -9.85
CA SER A 75 0.39 -11.31 -8.73
C SER A 75 1.16 -12.04 -7.63
N ALA A 76 2.12 -12.90 -8.00
CA ALA A 76 2.95 -13.63 -7.03
C ALA A 76 3.84 -12.69 -6.19
N GLN A 77 4.41 -11.64 -6.79
CA GLN A 77 5.17 -10.63 -6.04
C GLN A 77 4.27 -9.84 -5.08
N ILE A 78 3.07 -9.47 -5.53
CA ILE A 78 2.09 -8.77 -4.70
C ILE A 78 1.67 -9.65 -3.52
N ASP A 79 1.31 -10.91 -3.79
CA ASP A 79 0.83 -11.82 -2.76
C ASP A 79 1.97 -12.18 -1.78
N ALA A 80 3.20 -12.41 -2.26
CA ALA A 80 4.37 -12.60 -1.39
C ALA A 80 4.64 -11.39 -0.47
N PHE A 81 4.51 -10.17 -1.00
CA PHE A 81 4.61 -8.95 -0.19
C PHE A 81 3.47 -8.86 0.84
N LEU A 82 2.23 -9.11 0.42
CA LEU A 82 1.06 -9.09 1.29
C LEU A 82 1.05 -10.23 2.30
N ASP A 83 1.84 -11.29 2.13
CA ASP A 83 1.96 -12.43 3.06
C ASP A 83 3.18 -12.34 3.97
N SER A 84 4.18 -11.52 3.61
CA SER A 84 5.38 -11.25 4.39
C SER A 84 5.03 -10.77 5.80
N LYS A 85 5.37 -11.59 6.81
CA LYS A 85 5.23 -11.23 8.23
C LYS A 85 6.04 -9.99 8.58
N GLN A 86 7.23 -9.85 7.98
CA GLN A 86 8.12 -8.72 8.20
C GLN A 86 7.49 -7.42 7.69
N ASP A 87 6.93 -7.43 6.47
CA ASP A 87 6.29 -6.24 5.90
C ASP A 87 5.01 -5.87 6.64
N LYS A 88 4.20 -6.86 7.02
CA LYS A 88 3.04 -6.63 7.90
C LYS A 88 3.44 -5.97 9.21
N ALA A 89 4.48 -6.50 9.86
CA ALA A 89 4.96 -5.96 11.12
C ALA A 89 5.45 -4.50 10.98
N ARG A 90 6.17 -4.18 9.90
CA ARG A 90 6.62 -2.82 9.59
C ARG A 90 5.45 -1.86 9.36
N ILE A 91 4.47 -2.26 8.54
CA ILE A 91 3.27 -1.45 8.27
C ILE A 91 2.47 -1.22 9.56
N TYR A 92 2.34 -2.25 10.40
CA TYR A 92 1.61 -2.14 11.66
C TYR A 92 2.35 -1.26 12.65
N ALA A 93 3.68 -1.39 12.76
CA ALA A 93 4.49 -0.53 13.61
C ALA A 93 4.39 0.95 13.18
N ALA A 94 4.43 1.23 11.88
CA ALA A 94 4.26 2.59 11.35
C ALA A 94 2.87 3.16 11.69
N ALA A 95 1.81 2.37 11.53
CA ALA A 95 0.46 2.78 11.90
C ALA A 95 0.30 3.02 13.42
N GLU A 96 0.87 2.16 14.26
CA GLU A 96 0.86 2.36 15.72
C GLU A 96 1.66 3.58 16.13
N GLN A 97 2.83 3.81 15.53
CA GLN A 97 3.62 5.03 15.76
C GLN A 97 2.84 6.29 15.37
N TYR A 98 2.14 6.27 14.24
CA TYR A 98 1.25 7.36 13.84
C TYR A 98 0.15 7.60 14.87
N LEU A 99 -0.56 6.55 15.29
CA LEU A 99 -1.63 6.65 16.29
C LEU A 99 -1.11 7.22 17.62
N ASN A 100 0.00 6.69 18.13
CA ASN A 100 0.60 7.14 19.38
C ASN A 100 1.04 8.60 19.31
N ARG A 101 1.67 9.01 18.20
CA ARG A 101 2.04 10.42 17.97
C ARG A 101 0.84 11.36 17.91
N ASN A 102 -0.31 10.86 17.46
CA ASN A 102 -1.58 11.59 17.42
C ASN A 102 -2.41 11.44 18.72
N GLY A 103 -1.82 10.86 19.77
CA GLY A 103 -2.39 10.82 21.11
C GLY A 103 -3.26 9.61 21.41
N ALA A 104 -3.18 8.54 20.61
CA ALA A 104 -3.82 7.26 20.95
C ALA A 104 -3.22 6.71 22.25
N ARG A 105 -4.09 6.23 23.15
CA ARG A 105 -3.71 5.64 24.42
C ARG A 105 -4.39 4.30 24.61
N LYS A 106 -3.62 3.29 25.00
CA LYS A 106 -4.15 1.96 25.31
C LYS A 106 -5.19 2.06 26.42
N GLY A 107 -6.38 1.50 26.18
CA GLY A 107 -7.50 1.55 27.13
C GLY A 107 -8.33 2.83 27.10
N ASP A 108 -7.98 3.81 26.26
CA ASP A 108 -8.75 5.04 26.07
C ASP A 108 -9.38 5.06 24.67
N ALA A 109 -10.59 4.51 24.56
CA ALA A 109 -11.36 4.49 23.31
C ALA A 109 -11.59 5.91 22.75
N GLN A 110 -11.73 6.92 23.61
CA GLN A 110 -12.01 8.29 23.20
C GLN A 110 -10.81 8.93 22.49
N SER A 111 -9.58 8.52 22.86
CA SER A 111 -8.38 8.91 22.13
C SER A 111 -8.42 8.48 20.66
N PHE A 112 -8.86 7.25 20.38
CA PHE A 112 -9.01 6.73 19.01
C PHE A 112 -10.18 7.41 18.27
N CYS A 113 -11.29 7.69 18.96
CA CYS A 113 -12.41 8.41 18.36
C CYS A 113 -12.02 9.81 17.90
N ARG A 114 -11.28 10.57 18.72
CA ARG A 114 -10.80 11.90 18.35
C ARG A 114 -9.89 11.84 17.12
N ILE A 115 -8.98 10.86 17.07
CA ILE A 115 -8.15 10.64 15.88
C ILE A 115 -9.05 10.36 14.67
N GLY A 116 -9.98 9.41 14.77
CA GLY A 116 -10.90 9.08 13.69
C GLY A 116 -11.71 10.26 13.17
N GLN A 117 -12.23 11.11 14.06
CA GLN A 117 -12.93 12.33 13.71
C GLN A 117 -12.03 13.32 12.95
N ASN A 118 -10.79 13.49 13.41
CA ASN A 118 -9.81 14.34 12.73
C ASN A 118 -9.43 13.80 11.34
N GLU A 119 -9.26 12.48 11.20
CA GLU A 119 -9.00 11.83 9.90
C GLU A 119 -10.17 12.07 8.94
N ILE A 120 -11.41 11.88 9.40
CA ILE A 120 -12.64 12.12 8.60
C ILE A 120 -12.73 13.59 8.19
N ALA A 121 -12.53 14.52 9.14
CA ALA A 121 -12.63 15.95 8.90
C ALA A 121 -11.57 16.45 7.91
N SER A 122 -10.34 15.94 8.00
CA SER A 122 -9.24 16.26 7.08
C SER A 122 -9.35 15.58 5.72
N LYS A 123 -10.33 14.68 5.53
CA LYS A 123 -10.49 13.86 4.31
C LYS A 123 -9.21 13.10 3.96
N SER A 124 -8.48 12.66 4.98
CA SER A 124 -7.27 11.86 4.78
C SER A 124 -7.60 10.52 4.13
N VAL A 125 -6.57 9.78 3.71
CA VAL A 125 -6.78 8.40 3.22
C VAL A 125 -7.45 7.55 4.29
N ALA A 126 -6.97 7.59 5.54
CA ALA A 126 -7.56 6.81 6.63
C ALA A 126 -9.01 7.26 6.90
N GLY A 127 -9.26 8.57 6.92
CA GLY A 127 -10.59 9.16 7.13
C GLY A 127 -11.58 8.80 6.03
N SER A 128 -11.13 8.70 4.78
CA SER A 128 -11.96 8.27 3.65
C SER A 128 -12.50 6.84 3.80
N LEU A 129 -11.82 6.01 4.60
CA LEU A 129 -12.21 4.64 4.92
C LEU A 129 -13.15 4.55 6.12
N LEU A 130 -13.39 5.66 6.82
CA LEU A 130 -14.17 5.72 8.06
C LEU A 130 -15.50 6.45 7.86
N VAL A 131 -16.46 6.14 8.72
CA VAL A 131 -17.76 6.80 8.79
C VAL A 131 -18.24 6.84 10.24
N ALA A 132 -18.92 7.92 10.63
CA ALA A 132 -19.61 7.94 11.91
C ALA A 132 -20.76 6.91 11.89
N LYS A 133 -21.02 6.28 13.04
CA LYS A 133 -22.18 5.41 13.23
C LYS A 133 -23.47 6.19 13.33
#